data_AF-A0A090VNA7-F1
#
_entry.id   AF-A0A090VNA7-F1
#
_cell.length_a   1.000
_cell.length_b   1.000
_cell.length_c   1.000
_cell.angle_alpha   90.00
_cell.angle_beta   90.00
_cell.angle_gamma   90.00
#
_symmetry.space_group_name_H-M   'P 1'
#
loop_
_entity.id
_entity.type
_entity.pdbx_description
1 polymer ?
#
loop_
_entity_poly.entity_id
_entity_poly.type
_entity_poly.pdbx_seq_one_letter_code
_entity_poly.pdbx_strand_id
1 'polypeptide(L)'
;MSLVQDKSSESENNRDFEINQLEDLSFDVLETIIPELRYLNSNRPHEKHNFLKTSVSKKDKEELLLTLDLWEEILKEDAETDEMIDSTSQKITDTGLNYIKNLNLLVQKSKDLEVAYKSVALFFENTQKKKVHNLTILNADLEQLKDLDNPVFIDAVRNEINDAYDRLDLVDNYSLLIIPGYLGSNMVLDKWAKIAHDNKVLLITDFAHLDGPDDVVELFESTNHVRADTFLSNTIMTCNWLVGRGRHDYINEDDDLYIPPSTSLAGKIYSNKMSQASAGTKFGVLARIGGVSFDLKKMI
;
A
#
# COMPACT_ATOMS: atom_id res chain seq x y z
N MET A 1 2.03 -56.34 -0.75
CA MET A 1 1.76 -57.34 -1.80
C MET A 1 1.11 -56.56 -2.94
N SER A 2 1.86 -56.37 -4.03
CA SER A 2 1.51 -55.85 -5.38
C SER A 2 0.60 -54.61 -5.48
N LEU A 3 0.95 -53.55 -6.21
CA LEU A 3 1.31 -53.62 -7.62
C LEU A 3 2.36 -52.56 -7.98
N VAL A 4 3.52 -53.06 -8.40
CA VAL A 4 4.41 -52.42 -9.37
C VAL A 4 3.88 -52.84 -10.74
N GLN A 5 3.60 -51.89 -11.63
CA GLN A 5 3.66 -52.11 -13.08
C GLN A 5 3.75 -50.78 -13.84
N ASP A 6 4.95 -50.57 -14.40
CA ASP A 6 5.34 -49.84 -15.61
C ASP A 6 4.65 -48.51 -15.97
N LYS A 7 5.36 -47.42 -15.70
CA LYS A 7 5.27 -46.12 -16.38
C LYS A 7 6.54 -45.78 -17.17
N SER A 8 7.33 -46.79 -17.54
CA SER A 8 8.61 -46.65 -18.24
C SER A 8 8.49 -46.74 -19.77
N SER A 9 7.29 -46.89 -20.33
CA SER A 9 7.10 -47.14 -21.78
C SER A 9 6.55 -45.96 -22.59
N GLU A 10 6.24 -44.81 -21.97
CA GLU A 10 5.71 -43.63 -22.70
C GLU A 10 6.77 -42.56 -23.00
N SER A 11 8.01 -42.70 -22.50
CA SER A 11 9.07 -41.69 -22.66
C SER A 11 10.04 -41.94 -23.84
N GLU A 12 9.93 -43.06 -24.55
CA GLU A 12 10.87 -43.41 -25.63
C GLU A 12 10.32 -43.18 -27.04
N ASN A 13 9.00 -43.04 -27.22
CA ASN A 13 8.38 -42.96 -28.56
C ASN A 13 8.32 -41.57 -29.21
N ASN A 14 8.89 -40.54 -28.59
CA ASN A 14 8.90 -39.17 -29.14
C ASN A 14 10.27 -38.72 -29.66
N ARG A 15 11.28 -39.60 -29.69
CA ARG A 15 12.64 -39.25 -30.13
C ARG A 15 12.90 -39.44 -31.64
N ASP A 16 11.98 -40.08 -32.36
CA ASP A 16 12.14 -40.37 -33.79
C ASP A 16 11.11 -39.62 -34.65
N PHE A 17 10.93 -38.32 -34.41
CA PHE A 17 10.35 -37.45 -35.44
C PHE A 17 11.45 -37.22 -36.49
N GLU A 18 11.51 -38.13 -37.46
CA GLU A 18 12.54 -38.18 -38.51
C GLU A 18 12.74 -36.81 -39.17
N ILE A 19 13.97 -36.30 -39.03
CA ILE A 19 14.47 -35.02 -39.53
C ILE A 19 14.32 -34.89 -41.07
N ASN A 20 14.01 -35.96 -41.78
CA ASN A 20 13.83 -35.98 -43.24
C ASN A 20 12.43 -35.56 -43.73
N GLN A 21 11.45 -35.29 -42.85
CA GLN A 21 10.15 -34.71 -43.24
C GLN A 21 10.10 -33.18 -43.13
N LEU A 22 11.23 -32.53 -42.78
CA LEU A 22 11.34 -31.08 -42.56
C LEU A 22 11.54 -30.25 -43.85
N GLU A 23 11.41 -30.83 -45.04
CA GLU A 23 11.56 -30.09 -46.31
C GLU A 23 10.46 -29.03 -46.53
N ASP A 24 9.32 -29.11 -45.83
CA ASP A 24 8.29 -28.07 -45.81
C ASP A 24 7.93 -27.70 -44.36
N LEU A 25 8.70 -26.80 -43.75
CA LEU A 25 8.28 -26.01 -42.58
C LEU A 25 7.09 -25.11 -43.00
N SER A 26 5.92 -25.73 -43.14
CA SER A 26 4.69 -25.03 -43.52
C SER A 26 4.24 -24.11 -42.39
N PHE A 27 3.62 -22.99 -42.77
CA PHE A 27 3.11 -21.99 -41.82
C PHE A 27 2.10 -22.60 -40.82
N ASP A 28 1.47 -23.71 -41.18
CA ASP A 28 0.50 -24.44 -40.35
C ASP A 28 1.17 -25.11 -39.13
N VAL A 29 2.46 -25.51 -39.23
CA VAL A 29 3.24 -26.00 -38.09
C VAL A 29 3.54 -24.85 -37.12
N LEU A 30 3.89 -23.67 -37.66
CA LEU A 30 4.12 -22.47 -36.86
C LEU A 30 2.85 -21.96 -36.17
N GLU A 31 1.68 -22.10 -36.81
CA GLU A 31 0.37 -21.83 -36.17
C GLU A 31 0.07 -22.76 -34.99
N THR A 32 0.61 -23.98 -35.00
CA THR A 32 0.43 -24.93 -33.91
C THR A 32 1.30 -24.58 -32.69
N ILE A 33 2.46 -23.97 -32.93
CA ILE A 33 3.42 -23.56 -31.90
C ILE A 33 3.07 -22.15 -31.36
N ILE A 34 2.66 -21.24 -32.24
CA ILE A 34 2.25 -19.87 -31.91
C ILE A 34 0.86 -19.63 -32.52
N PRO A 35 -0.24 -19.89 -31.76
CA PRO A 35 -1.61 -19.75 -32.25
C PRO A 35 -1.93 -18.37 -32.83
N GLU A 36 -1.28 -17.32 -32.33
CA GLU A 36 -1.42 -15.94 -32.75
C GLU A 36 -0.89 -15.67 -34.16
N LEU A 37 0.00 -16.54 -34.71
CA LEU A 37 0.47 -16.46 -36.09
C LEU A 37 -0.63 -16.73 -37.11
N ARG A 38 -1.75 -17.35 -36.70
CA ARG A 38 -2.92 -17.58 -37.55
C ARG A 38 -3.39 -16.31 -38.26
N TYR A 39 -3.27 -15.17 -37.59
CA TYR A 39 -3.67 -13.88 -38.14
C TYR A 39 -2.72 -13.33 -39.21
N LEU A 40 -1.52 -13.91 -39.38
CA LEU A 40 -0.51 -13.49 -40.36
C LEU A 40 -0.37 -14.44 -41.56
N ASN A 41 -1.07 -15.58 -41.55
CA ASN A 41 -1.01 -16.58 -42.61
C ASN A 41 -1.46 -16.02 -43.97
N SER A 42 -0.66 -16.28 -45.01
CA SER A 42 -0.95 -15.87 -46.40
C SER A 42 -2.19 -16.57 -46.97
N ASN A 43 -2.51 -17.76 -46.47
CA ASN A 43 -3.65 -18.57 -46.91
C ASN A 43 -5.01 -17.97 -46.49
N ARG A 44 -5.03 -16.97 -45.58
CA ARG A 44 -6.24 -16.28 -45.12
C ARG A 44 -6.10 -14.75 -45.26
N PRO A 45 -6.13 -14.21 -46.50
CA PRO A 45 -5.82 -12.80 -46.76
C PRO A 45 -6.81 -11.82 -46.12
N HIS A 46 -8.08 -12.21 -45.95
CA HIS A 46 -9.10 -11.37 -45.30
C HIS A 46 -8.86 -11.21 -43.80
N GLU A 47 -8.49 -12.28 -43.10
CA GLU A 47 -8.17 -12.26 -41.66
C GLU A 47 -6.93 -11.41 -41.41
N LYS A 48 -5.88 -11.60 -42.24
CA LYS A 48 -4.66 -10.79 -42.20
C LYS A 48 -4.90 -9.30 -42.44
N HIS A 49 -5.70 -8.97 -43.45
CA HIS A 49 -6.03 -7.58 -43.76
C HIS A 49 -6.82 -6.91 -42.63
N ASN A 50 -7.77 -7.64 -42.03
CA ASN A 50 -8.56 -7.15 -40.92
C ASN A 50 -7.71 -7.00 -39.65
N PHE A 51 -6.89 -7.99 -39.34
CA PHE A 51 -5.95 -7.92 -38.21
C PHE A 51 -5.04 -6.72 -38.35
N LEU A 52 -4.36 -6.54 -39.50
CA LEU A 52 -3.41 -5.44 -39.70
C LEU A 52 -4.06 -4.05 -39.70
N LYS A 53 -5.25 -3.87 -40.29
CA LYS A 53 -5.88 -2.54 -40.43
C LYS A 53 -6.77 -2.10 -39.27
N THR A 54 -7.31 -3.02 -38.50
CA THR A 54 -8.32 -2.69 -37.48
C THR A 54 -7.64 -2.34 -36.14
N SER A 55 -8.16 -1.30 -35.46
CA SER A 55 -7.64 -0.78 -34.18
C SER A 55 -8.01 -1.63 -32.95
N VAL A 56 -8.98 -2.53 -33.11
CA VAL A 56 -9.53 -3.38 -32.04
C VAL A 56 -8.54 -4.43 -31.55
N SER A 57 -7.55 -4.79 -32.38
CA SER A 57 -6.54 -5.83 -32.09
C SER A 57 -5.17 -5.25 -31.73
N LYS A 58 -5.12 -4.04 -31.15
CA LYS A 58 -3.83 -3.42 -30.79
C LYS A 58 -3.06 -4.25 -29.76
N LYS A 59 -3.77 -4.77 -28.75
CA LYS A 59 -3.19 -5.58 -27.69
C LYS A 59 -2.66 -6.92 -28.24
N ASP A 60 -3.43 -7.61 -29.06
CA ASP A 60 -3.02 -8.90 -29.64
C ASP A 60 -1.82 -8.73 -30.61
N LYS A 61 -1.70 -7.58 -31.28
CA LYS A 61 -0.51 -7.24 -32.09
C LYS A 61 0.72 -7.04 -31.23
N GLU A 62 0.58 -6.35 -30.11
CA GLU A 62 1.67 -6.13 -29.16
C GLU A 62 2.11 -7.46 -28.54
N GLU A 63 1.17 -8.33 -28.15
CA GLU A 63 1.45 -9.68 -27.64
C GLU A 63 2.14 -10.56 -28.70
N LEU A 64 1.65 -10.56 -29.96
CA LEU A 64 2.28 -11.33 -31.04
C LEU A 64 3.69 -10.82 -31.37
N LEU A 65 3.90 -9.50 -31.39
CA LEU A 65 5.23 -8.92 -31.64
C LEU A 65 6.21 -9.34 -30.54
N LEU A 66 5.79 -9.28 -29.28
CA LEU A 66 6.61 -9.65 -28.13
C LEU A 66 6.98 -11.13 -28.15
N THR A 67 6.02 -11.99 -28.52
CA THR A 67 6.27 -13.41 -28.73
C THR A 67 7.30 -13.62 -29.85
N LEU A 68 7.15 -12.97 -30.99
CA LEU A 68 8.11 -13.09 -32.10
C LEU A 68 9.51 -12.58 -31.75
N ASP A 69 9.62 -11.48 -31.03
CA ASP A 69 10.90 -10.93 -30.56
C ASP A 69 11.60 -11.91 -29.59
N LEU A 70 10.85 -12.56 -28.69
CA LEU A 70 11.38 -13.60 -27.79
C LEU A 70 11.90 -14.81 -28.57
N TRP A 71 11.13 -15.28 -29.56
CA TRP A 71 11.57 -16.37 -30.44
C TRP A 71 12.82 -15.97 -31.23
N GLU A 72 12.89 -14.74 -31.73
CA GLU A 72 14.06 -14.22 -32.43
C GLU A 72 15.29 -14.17 -31.50
N GLU A 73 15.12 -13.76 -30.25
CA GLU A 73 16.20 -13.72 -29.26
C GLU A 73 16.75 -15.12 -28.94
N ILE A 74 15.87 -16.10 -28.71
CA ILE A 74 16.24 -17.49 -28.42
C ILE A 74 16.95 -18.12 -29.63
N LEU A 75 16.45 -17.89 -30.84
CA LEU A 75 17.03 -18.45 -32.07
C LEU A 75 18.37 -17.81 -32.45
N LYS A 76 18.68 -16.61 -31.97
CA LYS A 76 19.97 -15.93 -32.20
C LYS A 76 21.10 -16.45 -31.31
N GLU A 77 20.81 -17.19 -30.24
CA GLU A 77 21.82 -17.68 -29.30
C GLU A 77 22.63 -18.89 -29.84
N ASP A 78 22.32 -19.42 -31.04
CA ASP A 78 23.11 -20.46 -31.77
C ASP A 78 23.57 -21.64 -30.87
N ALA A 79 22.70 -22.07 -29.95
CA ALA A 79 22.98 -23.11 -28.94
C ALA A 79 22.29 -24.46 -29.26
N GLU A 80 22.67 -25.55 -28.60
CA GLU A 80 21.91 -26.80 -28.68
C GLU A 80 20.49 -26.63 -28.09
N THR A 81 19.53 -27.43 -28.53
CA THR A 81 18.13 -27.33 -28.08
C THR A 81 17.98 -27.43 -26.56
N ASP A 82 18.80 -28.24 -25.90
CA ASP A 82 18.78 -28.39 -24.45
C ASP A 82 19.33 -27.13 -23.74
N GLU A 83 20.37 -26.50 -24.29
CA GLU A 83 20.93 -25.25 -23.77
C GLU A 83 19.96 -24.05 -23.97
N MET A 84 19.20 -24.04 -25.07
CA MET A 84 18.12 -23.06 -25.29
C MET A 84 16.99 -23.18 -24.25
N ILE A 85 16.63 -24.41 -23.88
CA ILE A 85 15.60 -24.66 -22.86
C ILE A 85 16.07 -24.20 -21.48
N ASP A 86 17.31 -24.51 -21.12
CA ASP A 86 17.89 -24.13 -19.83
C ASP A 86 18.05 -22.61 -19.71
N SER A 87 18.59 -21.94 -20.74
CA SER A 87 18.74 -20.48 -20.78
C SER A 87 17.39 -19.76 -20.73
N THR A 88 16.38 -20.25 -21.45
CA THR A 88 15.02 -19.69 -21.41
C THR A 88 14.40 -19.86 -20.02
N SER A 89 14.53 -21.04 -19.42
CA SER A 89 14.03 -21.32 -18.06
C SER A 89 14.69 -20.42 -17.02
N GLN A 90 15.99 -20.17 -17.17
CA GLN A 90 16.73 -19.24 -16.33
C GLN A 90 16.25 -17.80 -16.54
N LYS A 91 16.10 -17.33 -17.79
CA LYS A 91 15.57 -15.99 -18.12
C LYS A 91 14.16 -15.77 -17.54
N ILE A 92 13.28 -16.77 -17.60
CA ILE A 92 11.94 -16.74 -16.99
C ILE A 92 12.05 -16.54 -15.48
N THR A 93 12.92 -17.31 -14.83
CA THR A 93 13.13 -17.25 -13.37
C THR A 93 13.67 -15.88 -12.96
N ASP A 94 14.70 -15.40 -13.66
CA ASP A 94 15.34 -14.11 -13.36
C ASP A 94 14.40 -12.94 -13.61
N THR A 95 13.60 -13.00 -14.68
CA THR A 95 12.56 -11.99 -14.98
C THR A 95 11.47 -12.00 -13.91
N GLY A 96 11.03 -13.17 -13.46
CA GLY A 96 10.06 -13.31 -12.37
C GLY A 96 10.58 -12.71 -11.06
N LEU A 97 11.83 -12.99 -10.71
CA LEU A 97 12.47 -12.42 -9.52
C LEU A 97 12.63 -10.90 -9.64
N ASN A 98 13.02 -10.38 -10.81
CA ASN A 98 13.12 -8.95 -11.04
C ASN A 98 11.76 -8.25 -10.98
N TYR A 99 10.71 -8.87 -11.51
CA TYR A 99 9.34 -8.37 -11.41
C TYR A 99 8.90 -8.24 -9.95
N ILE A 100 9.10 -9.28 -9.14
CA ILE A 100 8.80 -9.26 -7.70
C ILE A 100 9.57 -8.16 -6.97
N LYS A 101 10.89 -8.02 -7.23
CA LYS A 101 11.72 -6.95 -6.65
C LYS A 101 11.21 -5.56 -7.02
N ASN A 102 10.84 -5.35 -8.28
CA ASN A 102 10.33 -4.06 -8.75
C ASN A 102 8.98 -3.73 -8.11
N LEU A 103 8.09 -4.71 -7.95
CA LEU A 103 6.83 -4.53 -7.24
C LEU A 103 7.05 -4.17 -5.78
N ASN A 104 7.96 -4.87 -5.09
CA ASN A 104 8.30 -4.55 -3.70
C ASN A 104 8.83 -3.11 -3.58
N LEU A 105 9.75 -2.71 -4.47
CA LEU A 105 10.25 -1.33 -4.52
C LEU A 105 9.14 -0.30 -4.76
N LEU A 106 8.18 -0.61 -5.64
CA LEU A 106 7.04 0.27 -5.91
C LEU A 106 6.19 0.43 -4.65
N VAL A 107 5.85 -0.67 -3.98
CA VAL A 107 5.04 -0.65 -2.75
C VAL A 107 5.75 0.16 -1.68
N GLN A 108 7.04 -0.08 -1.44
CA GLN A 108 7.83 0.68 -0.46
C GLN A 108 7.87 2.18 -0.76
N LYS A 109 8.08 2.57 -2.03
CA LYS A 109 8.06 4.00 -2.42
C LYS A 109 6.68 4.64 -2.30
N SER A 110 5.61 3.86 -2.47
CA SER A 110 4.24 4.34 -2.33
C SER A 110 3.71 4.32 -0.90
N LYS A 111 4.45 3.70 0.04
CA LYS A 111 4.02 3.43 1.42
C LYS A 111 3.56 4.69 2.14
N ASP A 112 4.37 5.75 2.10
CA ASP A 112 4.07 7.00 2.83
C ASP A 112 2.79 7.67 2.30
N LEU A 113 2.59 7.66 0.98
CA LEU A 113 1.37 8.16 0.35
C LEU A 113 0.18 7.26 0.70
N GLU A 114 0.36 5.94 0.67
CA GLU A 114 -0.68 4.99 1.05
C GLU A 114 -1.14 5.21 2.49
N VAL A 115 -0.21 5.38 3.44
CA VAL A 115 -0.51 5.70 4.84
C VAL A 115 -1.25 7.02 4.95
N ALA A 116 -0.74 8.11 4.35
CA ALA A 116 -1.35 9.43 4.45
C ALA A 116 -2.80 9.47 3.91
N TYR A 117 -3.03 8.93 2.70
CA TYR A 117 -4.37 8.92 2.11
C TYR A 117 -5.33 7.98 2.84
N LYS A 118 -4.85 6.82 3.31
CA LYS A 118 -5.69 5.94 4.13
C LYS A 118 -6.01 6.55 5.49
N SER A 119 -5.09 7.26 6.14
CA SER A 119 -5.36 8.01 7.38
C SER A 119 -6.50 9.02 7.19
N VAL A 120 -6.46 9.80 6.11
CA VAL A 120 -7.52 10.75 5.77
C VAL A 120 -8.84 10.03 5.48
N ALA A 121 -8.81 8.92 4.73
CA ALA A 121 -10.00 8.12 4.46
C ALA A 121 -10.62 7.56 5.76
N LEU A 122 -9.80 7.03 6.66
CA LEU A 122 -10.24 6.51 7.95
C LEU A 122 -10.86 7.58 8.83
N PHE A 123 -10.33 8.82 8.82
CA PHE A 123 -10.98 9.94 9.50
C PHE A 123 -12.42 10.12 9.01
N PHE A 124 -12.63 10.23 7.70
CA PHE A 124 -13.96 10.42 7.13
C PHE A 124 -14.91 9.24 7.42
N GLU A 125 -14.43 8.02 7.29
CA GLU A 125 -15.24 6.82 7.57
C GLU A 125 -15.65 6.72 9.04
N ASN A 126 -14.76 7.10 9.96
CA ASN A 126 -15.04 7.13 11.38
C ASN A 126 -15.90 8.32 11.82
N THR A 127 -15.96 9.40 11.03
CA THR A 127 -16.90 10.51 11.29
C THR A 127 -18.36 10.10 11.11
N GLN A 128 -18.65 9.07 10.29
CA GLN A 128 -20.01 8.57 10.01
C GLN A 128 -21.03 9.67 9.63
N LYS A 129 -20.55 10.83 9.16
CA LYS A 129 -21.37 12.00 8.80
C LYS A 129 -21.26 12.23 7.30
N LYS A 130 -22.36 12.68 6.68
CA LYS A 130 -22.40 12.99 5.24
C LYS A 130 -21.56 14.21 4.85
N LYS A 131 -21.39 15.15 5.79
CA LYS A 131 -20.63 16.38 5.60
C LYS A 131 -19.86 16.70 6.87
N VAL A 132 -18.57 16.92 6.73
CA VAL A 132 -17.70 17.50 7.76
C VAL A 132 -17.68 19.01 7.53
N HIS A 133 -17.98 19.78 8.57
CA HIS A 133 -17.91 21.24 8.56
C HIS A 133 -16.56 21.69 9.11
N ASN A 134 -16.06 22.81 8.60
CA ASN A 134 -14.81 23.45 9.02
C ASN A 134 -13.59 22.50 9.00
N LEU A 135 -13.23 22.02 7.81
CA LEU A 135 -12.10 21.13 7.61
C LEU A 135 -11.02 21.84 6.80
N THR A 136 -9.82 21.93 7.37
CA THR A 136 -8.61 22.39 6.69
C THR A 136 -7.60 21.24 6.70
N ILE A 137 -7.05 20.91 5.53
CA ILE A 137 -6.02 19.87 5.39
C ILE A 137 -4.73 20.57 4.98
N LEU A 138 -3.69 20.39 5.79
CA LEU A 138 -2.35 20.87 5.51
C LEU A 138 -1.48 19.68 5.08
N ASN A 139 -0.87 19.80 3.90
CA ASN A 139 0.15 18.85 3.47
C ASN A 139 1.50 19.30 4.02
N ALA A 140 2.01 18.57 5.00
CA ALA A 140 3.31 18.79 5.62
C ALA A 140 3.93 17.45 5.98
N ASP A 141 5.25 17.37 5.83
CA ASP A 141 5.98 16.19 6.28
C ASP A 141 6.19 16.22 7.80
N LEU A 142 6.25 15.06 8.43
CA LEU A 142 6.35 14.95 9.89
C LEU A 142 7.67 15.54 10.41
N GLU A 143 8.76 15.47 9.64
CA GLU A 143 10.03 16.11 9.99
C GLU A 143 9.91 17.63 10.03
N GLN A 144 9.17 18.21 9.09
CA GLN A 144 8.92 19.66 9.04
C GLN A 144 8.05 20.13 10.21
N LEU A 145 7.14 19.29 10.70
CA LEU A 145 6.32 19.60 11.89
C LEU A 145 7.09 19.50 13.21
N LYS A 146 8.26 18.83 13.20
CA LYS A 146 9.19 18.73 14.33
C LYS A 146 10.26 19.81 14.33
N ASP A 147 10.48 20.46 13.19
CA ASP A 147 11.47 21.51 13.05
C ASP A 147 11.03 22.78 13.80
N LEU A 148 11.72 23.06 14.91
CA LEU A 148 11.50 24.26 15.71
C LEU A 148 12.34 25.45 15.24
N ASP A 149 13.37 25.20 14.43
CA ASP A 149 14.28 26.22 13.92
C ASP A 149 13.68 26.92 12.70
N ASN A 150 12.91 26.18 11.89
CA ASN A 150 12.15 26.71 10.76
C ASN A 150 10.63 26.50 10.92
N PRO A 151 9.96 27.27 11.79
CA PRO A 151 8.57 27.04 12.18
C PRO A 151 7.53 27.50 11.15
N VAL A 152 7.82 27.50 9.84
CA VAL A 152 6.89 27.99 8.81
C VAL A 152 5.53 27.30 8.89
N PHE A 153 5.50 25.98 9.06
CA PHE A 153 4.25 25.22 9.18
C PHE A 153 3.59 25.43 10.55
N ILE A 154 4.39 25.47 11.62
CA ILE A 154 3.88 25.69 12.99
C ILE A 154 3.21 27.05 13.09
N ASP A 155 3.85 28.10 12.57
CA ASP A 155 3.34 29.46 12.59
C ASP A 155 2.14 29.62 11.65
N ALA A 156 2.13 28.96 10.48
CA ALA A 156 0.96 28.95 9.61
C ALA A 156 -0.27 28.35 10.29
N VAL A 157 -0.14 27.19 10.95
CA VAL A 157 -1.24 26.56 11.70
C VAL A 157 -1.65 27.43 12.89
N ARG A 158 -0.67 27.99 13.61
CA ARG A 158 -0.93 28.87 14.75
C ARG A 158 -1.74 30.10 14.35
N ASN A 159 -1.36 30.77 13.28
CA ASN A 159 -2.05 31.96 12.79
C ASN A 159 -3.47 31.62 12.35
N GLU A 160 -3.66 30.55 11.58
CA GLU A 160 -5.00 30.11 11.14
C GLU A 160 -5.93 29.82 12.34
N ILE A 161 -5.44 29.09 13.35
CA ILE A 161 -6.24 28.74 14.52
C ILE A 161 -6.52 29.99 15.38
N ASN A 162 -5.52 30.84 15.60
CA ASN A 162 -5.70 32.08 16.36
C ASN A 162 -6.70 33.01 15.66
N ASP A 163 -6.60 33.20 14.35
CA ASP A 163 -7.50 34.05 13.56
C ASP A 163 -8.94 33.51 13.55
N ALA A 164 -9.11 32.19 13.67
CA ALA A 164 -10.41 31.56 13.84
C ALA A 164 -10.97 31.74 15.27
N TYR A 165 -10.11 31.71 16.28
CA TYR A 165 -10.49 31.79 17.70
C TYR A 165 -10.74 33.23 18.17
N ASP A 166 -10.02 34.23 17.63
CA ASP A 166 -10.15 35.64 18.03
C ASP A 166 -11.47 36.29 17.57
N ARG A 167 -12.25 35.61 16.73
CA ARG A 167 -13.57 36.10 16.31
C ARG A 167 -14.57 35.97 17.45
N LEU A 168 -15.28 37.06 17.73
CA LEU A 168 -16.28 37.14 18.80
C LEU A 168 -17.41 36.09 18.70
N ASP A 169 -17.71 35.64 17.48
CA ASP A 169 -18.80 34.71 17.20
C ASP A 169 -18.41 33.23 17.32
N LEU A 170 -17.10 32.91 17.31
CA LEU A 170 -16.52 31.56 17.40
C LEU A 170 -17.11 30.54 16.39
N VAL A 171 -17.80 31.01 15.34
CA VAL A 171 -18.55 30.14 14.41
C VAL A 171 -17.61 29.21 13.64
N ASP A 172 -16.45 29.74 13.23
CA ASP A 172 -15.43 29.01 12.47
C ASP A 172 -14.28 28.50 13.36
N ASN A 173 -14.46 28.42 14.68
CA ASN A 173 -13.41 27.90 15.55
C ASN A 173 -13.15 26.41 15.29
N TYR A 174 -11.88 26.02 15.35
CA TYR A 174 -11.47 24.63 15.29
C TYR A 174 -11.68 23.94 16.64
N SER A 175 -12.04 22.65 16.62
CA SER A 175 -12.20 21.85 17.83
C SER A 175 -11.15 20.75 17.97
N LEU A 176 -10.61 20.28 16.84
CA LEU A 176 -9.63 19.19 16.77
C LEU A 176 -8.44 19.64 15.92
N LEU A 177 -7.24 19.42 16.44
CA LEU A 177 -5.98 19.49 15.72
C LEU A 177 -5.40 18.08 15.68
N ILE A 178 -5.26 17.53 14.48
CA ILE A 178 -4.84 16.14 14.28
C ILE A 178 -3.47 16.16 13.64
N ILE A 179 -2.48 15.60 14.32
CA ILE A 179 -1.13 15.44 13.78
C ILE A 179 -0.79 13.95 13.83
N PRO A 180 -1.01 13.22 12.72
CA PRO A 180 -0.78 11.79 12.70
C PRO A 180 0.72 11.47 12.75
N GLY A 181 1.08 10.48 13.56
CA GLY A 181 2.45 10.05 13.79
C GLY A 181 3.08 10.63 15.06
N TYR A 182 4.29 10.17 15.37
CA TYR A 182 4.97 10.49 16.62
C TYR A 182 5.79 11.78 16.52
N LEU A 183 5.40 12.80 17.29
CA LEU A 183 6.09 14.10 17.38
C LEU A 183 7.46 14.04 18.08
N GLY A 184 7.78 12.97 18.80
CA GLY A 184 9.11 12.78 19.36
C GLY A 184 9.35 13.61 20.62
N SER A 185 10.16 14.65 20.53
CA SER A 185 10.67 15.36 21.70
C SER A 185 9.58 16.12 22.48
N ASN A 186 9.79 16.22 23.80
CA ASN A 186 8.94 17.02 24.69
C ASN A 186 8.83 18.49 24.24
N MET A 187 9.89 19.06 23.66
CA MET A 187 9.89 20.46 23.20
C MET A 187 8.89 20.68 22.06
N VAL A 188 8.87 19.77 21.08
CA VAL A 188 7.94 19.82 19.95
C VAL A 188 6.52 19.59 20.45
N LEU A 189 6.31 18.57 21.29
CA LEU A 189 5.01 18.27 21.86
C LEU A 189 4.45 19.46 22.66
N ASP A 190 5.28 20.10 23.49
CA ASP A 190 4.89 21.26 24.29
C ASP A 190 4.51 22.46 23.41
N LYS A 191 5.20 22.67 22.29
CA LYS A 191 4.89 23.74 21.35
C LYS A 191 3.49 23.55 20.75
N TRP A 192 3.20 22.35 20.26
CA TRP A 192 1.89 22.02 19.69
C TRP A 192 0.78 22.02 20.74
N ALA A 193 1.04 21.45 21.92
CA ALA A 193 0.09 21.39 23.02
C ALA A 193 -0.27 22.80 23.55
N LYS A 194 0.71 23.73 23.61
CA LYS A 194 0.43 25.14 23.95
C LYS A 194 -0.47 25.80 22.92
N ILE A 195 -0.18 25.65 21.62
CA ILE A 195 -1.02 26.20 20.54
C ILE A 195 -2.46 25.67 20.66
N ALA A 196 -2.62 24.37 20.89
CA ALA A 196 -3.93 23.75 21.04
C ALA A 196 -4.67 24.25 22.30
N HIS A 197 -3.96 24.32 23.44
CA HIS A 197 -4.54 24.74 24.71
C HIS A 197 -4.99 26.21 24.74
N ASP A 198 -4.19 27.10 24.13
CA ASP A 198 -4.49 28.53 24.04
C ASP A 198 -5.81 28.77 23.27
N ASN A 199 -6.03 27.99 22.21
CA ASN A 199 -7.20 28.09 21.34
C ASN A 199 -8.36 27.14 21.69
N LYS A 200 -8.28 26.43 22.82
CA LYS A 200 -9.29 25.44 23.26
C LYS A 200 -9.54 24.31 22.25
N VAL A 201 -8.52 23.97 21.49
CA VAL A 201 -8.49 22.85 20.55
C VAL A 201 -7.93 21.61 21.25
N LEU A 202 -8.44 20.43 20.89
CA LEU A 202 -7.90 19.15 21.32
C LEU A 202 -6.85 18.66 20.30
N LEU A 203 -5.60 18.50 20.75
CA LEU A 203 -4.52 17.92 19.97
C LEU A 203 -4.62 16.39 20.04
N ILE A 204 -4.64 15.72 18.89
CA ILE A 204 -4.62 14.25 18.80
C ILE A 204 -3.42 13.86 17.95
N THR A 205 -2.53 13.08 18.54
CA THR A 205 -1.29 12.61 17.92
C THR A 205 -0.99 11.17 18.34
N ASP A 206 0.09 10.59 17.84
CA ASP A 206 0.44 9.19 18.10
C ASP A 206 1.77 9.07 18.85
N PHE A 207 1.96 7.94 19.54
CA PHE A 207 3.24 7.53 20.10
C PHE A 207 4.02 6.68 19.09
N ALA A 208 5.30 6.46 19.38
CA ALA A 208 6.18 5.63 18.56
C ALA A 208 5.58 4.25 18.30
N HIS A 209 5.68 3.79 17.05
CA HIS A 209 5.36 2.43 16.67
C HIS A 209 6.55 1.53 17.01
N LEU A 210 6.37 0.63 17.97
CA LEU A 210 7.37 -0.36 18.37
C LEU A 210 6.75 -1.76 18.27
N ASP A 211 7.58 -2.79 18.30
CA ASP A 211 7.19 -4.18 18.08
C ASP A 211 6.36 -4.74 19.25
N GLY A 212 6.76 -4.43 20.48
CA GLY A 212 6.14 -4.93 21.70
C GLY A 212 5.38 -3.87 22.50
N PRO A 213 4.27 -4.22 23.16
CA PRO A 213 3.60 -3.32 24.10
C PRO A 213 4.47 -2.98 25.32
N ASP A 214 5.35 -3.90 25.75
CA ASP A 214 6.26 -3.67 26.86
C ASP A 214 7.33 -2.62 26.50
N ASP A 215 7.87 -2.67 25.28
CA ASP A 215 8.84 -1.67 24.77
C ASP A 215 8.20 -0.28 24.68
N VAL A 216 6.92 -0.21 24.29
CA VAL A 216 6.15 1.04 24.30
C VAL A 216 6.03 1.61 25.70
N VAL A 217 5.72 0.78 26.70
CA VAL A 217 5.60 1.24 28.08
C VAL A 217 6.96 1.72 28.61
N GLU A 218 8.04 0.98 28.36
CA GLU A 218 9.39 1.37 28.78
C GLU A 218 9.84 2.69 28.12
N LEU A 219 9.61 2.85 26.83
CA LEU A 219 9.92 4.09 26.13
C LEU A 219 9.03 5.24 26.62
N PHE A 220 7.76 4.99 26.90
CA PHE A 220 6.85 6.01 27.39
C PHE A 220 7.23 6.50 28.80
N GLU A 221 7.62 5.59 29.69
CA GLU A 221 8.10 5.93 31.03
C GLU A 221 9.42 6.71 30.99
N SER A 222 10.35 6.33 30.10
CA SER A 222 11.63 7.02 29.97
C SER A 222 11.52 8.41 29.32
N THR A 223 10.57 8.60 28.39
CA THR A 223 10.37 9.88 27.68
C THR A 223 9.73 10.98 28.52
N ASN A 224 9.07 10.63 29.64
CA ASN A 224 8.43 11.57 30.56
C ASN A 224 7.45 12.56 29.87
N HIS A 225 6.68 12.07 28.90
CA HIS A 225 5.64 12.87 28.22
C HIS A 225 4.52 13.32 29.17
N VAL A 226 4.25 12.55 30.24
CA VAL A 226 3.25 12.89 31.26
C VAL A 226 3.83 13.86 32.27
N ARG A 227 3.33 15.10 32.27
CA ARG A 227 3.73 16.17 33.20
C ARG A 227 2.51 16.90 33.75
N ALA A 228 2.72 17.66 34.83
CA ALA A 228 1.65 18.41 35.52
C ALA A 228 1.22 19.70 34.80
N ASP A 229 1.80 19.98 33.64
CA ASP A 229 1.52 21.19 32.87
C ASP A 229 0.10 21.21 32.33
N THR A 230 -0.64 22.29 32.60
CA THR A 230 -2.06 22.40 32.23
C THR A 230 -2.30 22.30 30.72
N PHE A 231 -1.35 22.78 29.89
CA PHE A 231 -1.51 22.73 28.44
C PHE A 231 -1.52 21.31 27.87
N LEU A 232 -0.96 20.32 28.58
CA LEU A 232 -0.99 18.93 28.18
C LEU A 232 -2.37 18.28 28.34
N SER A 233 -3.27 18.88 29.12
CA SER A 233 -4.63 18.37 29.32
C SER A 233 -5.46 18.28 28.03
N ASN A 234 -5.10 19.06 27.01
CA ASN A 234 -5.74 19.05 25.70
C ASN A 234 -5.06 18.11 24.69
N THR A 235 -4.09 17.30 25.12
CA THR A 235 -3.33 16.42 24.23
C THR A 235 -3.69 14.96 24.45
N ILE A 236 -4.06 14.26 23.38
CA ILE A 236 -4.29 12.83 23.35
C ILE A 236 -3.18 12.20 22.50
N MET A 237 -2.54 11.18 23.05
CA MET A 237 -1.52 10.39 22.37
C MET A 237 -1.96 8.93 22.28
N THR A 238 -2.11 8.42 21.06
CA THR A 238 -2.52 7.04 20.80
C THR A 238 -1.31 6.14 20.53
N CYS A 239 -1.30 4.91 21.05
CA CYS A 239 -0.11 4.04 21.00
C CYS A 239 -0.26 2.75 20.19
N ASN A 240 -1.46 2.16 20.09
CA ASN A 240 -1.66 0.92 19.34
C ASN A 240 -1.99 1.22 17.87
N TRP A 241 -1.03 0.99 16.98
CA TRP A 241 -1.16 1.29 15.56
C TRP A 241 -2.16 0.35 14.86
N LEU A 242 -2.80 0.86 13.82
CA LEU A 242 -3.89 0.16 13.14
C LEU A 242 -3.37 -0.58 11.92
N VAL A 243 -3.84 -1.81 11.69
CA VAL A 243 -3.53 -2.54 10.45
C VAL A 243 -4.41 -2.02 9.33
N GLY A 244 -3.80 -1.28 8.40
CA GLY A 244 -4.46 -0.63 7.28
C GLY A 244 -4.54 -1.46 5.99
N ARG A 245 -3.59 -2.38 5.83
CA ARG A 245 -3.53 -3.37 4.74
C ARG A 245 -2.63 -4.52 5.22
N GLY A 246 -3.05 -5.75 4.99
CA GLY A 246 -2.18 -6.92 5.22
C GLY A 246 -1.03 -6.97 4.23
N ARG A 247 0.09 -7.56 4.64
CA ARG A 247 1.27 -7.72 3.79
C ARG A 247 0.95 -8.49 2.51
N HIS A 248 1.68 -8.18 1.45
CA HIS A 248 1.61 -8.89 0.20
C HIS A 248 2.60 -10.07 0.18
N ASP A 249 2.11 -11.28 0.49
CA ASP A 249 2.94 -12.49 0.51
C ASP A 249 3.61 -12.78 -0.86
N TYR A 250 2.94 -12.43 -1.97
CA TYR A 250 3.44 -12.70 -3.33
C TYR A 250 4.60 -11.79 -3.77
N ILE A 251 4.87 -10.70 -3.05
CA ILE A 251 6.03 -9.82 -3.29
C ILE A 251 7.05 -9.83 -2.15
N ASN A 252 6.89 -10.76 -1.20
CA ASN A 252 7.70 -10.84 0.01
C ASN A 252 7.75 -9.51 0.77
N GLU A 253 6.59 -8.90 1.01
CA GLU A 253 6.49 -7.76 1.94
C GLU A 253 6.63 -8.29 3.37
N ASP A 254 7.59 -7.76 4.13
CA ASP A 254 7.91 -8.27 5.47
C ASP A 254 6.79 -7.97 6.48
N ASP A 255 6.33 -6.72 6.48
CA ASP A 255 5.40 -6.18 7.47
C ASP A 255 4.05 -5.78 6.86
N ASP A 256 3.02 -5.81 7.70
CA ASP A 256 1.74 -5.19 7.39
C ASP A 256 1.88 -3.65 7.26
N LEU A 257 0.95 -3.04 6.53
CA LEU A 257 0.86 -1.59 6.48
C LEU A 257 0.18 -1.06 7.74
N TYR A 258 0.93 -0.41 8.61
CA TYR A 258 0.42 0.24 9.81
C TYR A 258 0.04 1.70 9.58
N ILE A 259 -1.05 2.11 10.20
CA ILE A 259 -1.62 3.46 10.07
C ILE A 259 -1.71 4.13 11.45
N PRO A 260 -1.40 5.43 11.54
CA PRO A 260 -1.57 6.21 12.77
C PRO A 260 -3.02 6.22 13.28
N PRO A 261 -3.27 5.74 14.52
CA PRO A 261 -4.61 5.64 15.10
C PRO A 261 -5.30 6.98 15.39
N SER A 262 -4.53 8.06 15.57
CA SER A 262 -5.03 9.41 15.86
C SER A 262 -6.13 9.87 14.90
N THR A 263 -5.99 9.58 13.61
CA THR A 263 -6.98 9.97 12.57
C THR A 263 -8.32 9.27 12.73
N SER A 264 -8.31 7.96 12.99
CA SER A 264 -9.51 7.17 13.22
C SER A 264 -10.20 7.58 14.51
N LEU A 265 -9.41 7.80 15.58
CA LEU A 265 -9.91 8.29 16.85
C LEU A 265 -10.53 9.68 16.72
N ALA A 266 -9.87 10.59 16.02
CA ALA A 266 -10.36 11.95 15.80
C ALA A 266 -11.68 11.96 15.03
N GLY A 267 -11.82 11.12 14.00
CA GLY A 267 -13.08 10.96 13.29
C GLY A 267 -14.20 10.47 14.20
N LYS A 268 -13.88 9.54 15.11
CA LYS A 268 -14.82 9.05 16.11
C LYS A 268 -15.21 10.12 17.13
N ILE A 269 -14.25 10.91 17.62
CA ILE A 269 -14.51 12.04 18.52
C ILE A 269 -15.39 13.08 17.85
N TYR A 270 -15.17 13.38 16.56
CA TYR A 270 -15.98 14.31 15.78
C TYR A 270 -17.45 13.85 15.62
N SER A 271 -17.68 12.54 15.53
CA SER A 271 -19.02 11.98 15.38
C SER A 271 -19.78 11.87 16.70
N ASN A 272 -19.04 11.66 17.79
CA ASN A 272 -19.64 11.35 19.09
C ASN A 272 -20.35 12.57 19.69
N LYS A 273 -21.52 12.33 20.31
CA LYS A 273 -22.20 13.34 21.11
C LYS A 273 -21.56 13.34 22.49
N MET A 274 -20.98 14.48 22.90
CA MET A 274 -20.27 14.65 24.18
C MET A 274 -21.06 14.17 25.41
N SER A 275 -22.39 14.14 25.33
CA SER A 275 -23.28 13.69 26.40
C SER A 275 -23.29 12.17 26.65
N GLN A 276 -22.68 11.35 25.80
CA GLN A 276 -22.71 9.89 25.91
C GLN A 276 -21.30 9.28 25.79
N ALA A 277 -20.94 8.43 26.75
CA ALA A 277 -19.73 7.62 26.67
C ALA A 277 -19.85 6.64 25.50
N SER A 278 -18.94 6.74 24.53
CA SER A 278 -18.82 5.74 23.47
C SER A 278 -18.04 4.55 24.01
N ALA A 279 -18.76 3.49 24.37
CA ALA A 279 -18.17 2.26 24.87
C ALA A 279 -18.86 1.02 24.27
N GLY A 280 -18.14 -0.10 24.27
CA GLY A 280 -18.64 -1.39 23.79
C GLY A 280 -18.69 -1.51 22.26
N THR A 281 -19.11 -2.69 21.79
CA THR A 281 -19.11 -3.07 20.37
C THR A 281 -20.00 -2.19 19.49
N LYS A 282 -21.04 -1.58 20.07
CA LYS A 282 -22.02 -0.79 19.32
C LYS A 282 -21.57 0.64 19.06
N PHE A 283 -20.83 1.26 19.98
CA PHE A 283 -20.50 2.69 19.92
C PHE A 283 -18.99 2.97 19.97
N GLY A 284 -18.17 2.06 20.52
CA GLY A 284 -16.71 2.23 20.61
C GLY A 284 -15.90 1.68 19.44
N VAL A 285 -16.52 0.93 18.51
CA VAL A 285 -15.80 0.33 17.38
C VAL A 285 -15.45 1.39 16.34
N LEU A 286 -14.21 1.33 15.89
CA LEU A 286 -13.68 2.09 14.77
C LEU A 286 -14.03 1.36 13.46
N ALA A 287 -14.46 2.12 12.46
CA ALA A 287 -14.86 1.59 11.17
C ALA A 287 -13.63 1.21 10.31
N ARG A 288 -13.77 0.13 9.52
CA ARG A 288 -12.79 -0.36 8.53
C ARG A 288 -11.38 -0.66 9.04
N ILE A 289 -11.27 -0.99 10.32
CA ILE A 289 -10.03 -1.48 10.90
C ILE A 289 -10.13 -2.99 11.04
N GLY A 290 -9.26 -3.72 10.33
CA GLY A 290 -9.21 -5.18 10.34
C GLY A 290 -8.43 -5.75 11.54
N GLY A 291 -7.54 -4.96 12.11
CA GLY A 291 -6.68 -5.37 13.22
C GLY A 291 -5.87 -4.20 13.78
N VAL A 292 -5.12 -4.50 14.84
CA VAL A 292 -4.20 -3.58 15.51
C VAL A 292 -2.87 -4.29 15.68
N SER A 293 -1.77 -3.53 15.81
CA SER A 293 -0.43 -4.10 15.94
C SER A 293 -0.27 -4.93 17.21
N PHE A 294 -0.76 -4.42 18.35
CA PHE A 294 -0.71 -5.19 19.60
C PHE A 294 -1.96 -6.03 19.75
N ASP A 295 -1.75 -7.34 19.86
CA ASP A 295 -2.82 -8.30 20.08
C ASP A 295 -3.68 -7.93 21.29
N LEU A 296 -4.98 -7.83 21.05
CA LEU A 296 -5.94 -7.61 22.12
C LEU A 296 -6.08 -8.92 22.90
N LYS A 297 -5.90 -8.85 24.22
CA LYS A 297 -6.19 -9.98 25.10
C LYS A 297 -7.65 -10.38 24.92
N LYS A 298 -7.90 -11.55 24.32
CA LYS A 298 -9.26 -12.10 24.22
C LYS A 298 -9.80 -12.25 25.64
N MET A 299 -10.93 -11.59 25.94
CA MET A 299 -11.69 -11.91 27.13
C MET A 299 -12.18 -13.36 26.98
N ILE A 300 -11.58 -14.26 27.77
CA ILE A 300 -12.07 -15.62 27.99
C ILE A 300 -13.38 -15.52 28.78
#